data_AF-A0A0R1J6A1-F1
#
_entry.id   AF-A0A0R1J6A1-F1
#
_cell.length_a   1.000
_cell.length_b   1.000
_cell.length_c   1.000
_cell.angle_alpha   90.00
_cell.angle_beta   90.00
_cell.angle_gamma   90.00
#
_symmetry.space_group_name_H-M   'P 1'
#
loop_
_entity.id
_entity.type
_entity.pdbx_description
1 polymer ?
#
loop_
_entity_poly.entity_id
_entity_poly.type
_entity_poly.pdbx_seq_one_letter_code
_entity_poly.pdbx_strand_id
1 'polypeptide(L)' 'MQIVKPALKPDIDNYTKAVLDGLKKAWFDDGQIVEIHATKDYDEQPRVEVTIEKINS' A
#
# COMPACT_ATOMS: atom_id res chain seq x y z
N MET A 1 18.98 25.76 2.74
CA MET A 1 17.54 26.06 2.59
C MET A 1 16.86 24.79 2.10
N GLN A 2 16.24 24.02 3.00
CA GLN A 2 15.54 22.78 2.62
C GLN A 2 14.21 23.17 1.97
N ILE A 3 14.09 22.89 0.67
CA ILE A 3 12.84 23.02 -0.07
C ILE A 3 11.95 21.87 0.37
N VAL A 4 10.99 22.15 1.25
CA VAL A 4 9.95 21.18 1.63
C VAL A 4 9.02 20.99 0.44
N LYS A 5 9.11 19.84 -0.22
CA LYS A 5 8.24 19.41 -1.33
C LYS A 5 6.85 19.02 -0.78
N PRO A 6 5.78 19.06 -1.60
CA PRO A 6 4.40 19.25 -1.12
C PRO A 6 3.98 18.19 -0.11
N ALA A 7 3.49 18.68 1.04
CA ALA A 7 2.82 17.91 2.08
C ALA A 7 1.36 17.57 1.68
N LEU A 8 1.15 17.11 0.44
CA LEU A 8 -0.14 16.57 0.02
C LEU A 8 -0.17 15.09 0.40
N LYS A 9 -1.27 14.62 1.01
CA LYS A 9 -1.45 13.19 1.30
C LYS A 9 -1.20 12.40 0.01
N PRO A 10 -0.21 11.47 -0.02
CA PRO A 10 0.08 10.65 -1.19
C PRO A 10 -1.17 10.04 -1.81
N ASP A 11 -1.14 9.88 -3.13
CA ASP A 11 -2.16 9.16 -3.86
C ASP A 11 -2.20 7.68 -3.44
N ILE A 12 -3.34 7.02 -3.67
CA ILE A 12 -3.58 5.66 -3.19
C ILE A 12 -2.56 4.65 -3.75
N ASP A 13 -2.12 4.85 -4.99
CA ASP A 13 -1.10 4.05 -5.66
C ASP A 13 0.25 4.07 -4.93
N ASN A 14 0.64 5.21 -4.35
CA ASN A 14 1.87 5.32 -3.57
C ASN A 14 1.80 4.47 -2.30
N TYR A 15 0.66 4.44 -1.62
CA TYR A 15 0.47 3.57 -0.46
C TYR A 15 0.46 2.10 -0.85
N THR A 16 -0.27 1.74 -1.92
CA THR A 16 -0.28 0.38 -2.46
C THR A 16 1.13 -0.09 -2.79
N LYS A 17 1.92 0.74 -3.47
CA LYS A 17 3.32 0.44 -3.78
C LYS A 17 4.16 0.22 -2.53
N ALA A 18 4.01 1.07 -1.52
CA ALA A 18 4.74 0.92 -0.26
C ALA A 18 4.40 -0.39 0.46
N VAL A 19 3.13 -0.84 0.40
CA VAL A 19 2.70 -2.14 0.92
C VAL A 19 3.35 -3.27 0.12
N LEU A 20 3.30 -3.23 -1.22
CA LEU A 20 3.91 -4.25 -2.09
C LEU A 20 5.44 -4.36 -1.87
N ASP A 21 6.14 -3.24 -1.80
CA ASP A 21 7.58 -3.20 -1.51
C ASP A 21 7.89 -3.79 -0.11
N GLY A 22 7.00 -3.60 0.86
CA GLY A 22 7.06 -4.19 2.19
C GLY A 22 6.81 -5.70 2.16
N LEU A 23 5.79 -6.15 1.42
CA LEU A 23 5.48 -7.57 1.23
C LEU A 23 6.64 -8.30 0.55
N LYS A 24 7.32 -7.70 -0.41
CA LYS A 24 8.53 -8.30 -1.02
C LYS A 24 9.63 -8.59 0.01
N LYS A 25 9.67 -7.85 1.12
CA LYS A 25 10.64 -8.04 2.21
C LYS A 25 10.12 -8.96 3.32
N ALA A 26 8.81 -9.03 3.51
CA ALA A 26 8.15 -9.78 4.59
C ALA A 26 7.53 -11.12 4.11
N TRP A 27 7.41 -11.32 2.81
CA TRP A 27 6.78 -12.45 2.13
C TRP A 27 7.64 -12.91 0.94
N PHE A 28 7.38 -14.11 0.42
CA PHE A 28 8.27 -14.77 -0.53
C PHE A 28 8.32 -14.12 -1.91
N ASP A 29 7.18 -13.69 -2.46
CA ASP A 29 7.11 -13.13 -3.82
C ASP A 29 5.85 -12.29 -4.04
N ASP A 30 6.04 -11.02 -4.39
CA ASP A 30 4.97 -10.10 -4.81
C ASP A 30 4.39 -10.49 -6.18
N GLY A 31 5.12 -11.28 -6.98
CA GLY A 31 4.66 -11.84 -8.25
C GLY A 31 3.49 -12.82 -8.15
N GLN A 32 3.12 -13.26 -6.93
CA GLN A 32 1.93 -14.08 -6.68
C GLN A 32 0.63 -13.27 -6.59
N ILE A 33 0.72 -11.94 -6.47
CA ILE A 33 -0.44 -11.07 -6.34
C ILE A 33 -1.02 -10.85 -7.74
N VAL A 34 -2.19 -11.46 -7.99
CA VAL A 34 -2.90 -11.35 -9.27
C VAL A 34 -4.07 -10.36 -9.24
N GLU A 35 -4.47 -9.92 -8.04
CA GLU A 35 -5.57 -8.99 -7.83
C GLU A 35 -5.28 -8.10 -6.62
N ILE A 36 -5.59 -6.80 -6.73
CA ILE A 36 -5.43 -5.81 -5.66
C ILE A 36 -6.69 -4.95 -5.61
N HIS A 37 -7.29 -4.86 -4.43
CA HIS A 37 -8.38 -3.92 -4.14
C HIS A 37 -7.85 -2.90 -3.13
N ALA A 38 -7.91 -1.62 -3.47
CA ALA A 38 -7.43 -0.54 -2.61
C ALA A 38 -8.48 0.58 -2.53
N THR A 39 -8.81 1.00 -1.31
CA THR A 39 -9.65 2.18 -1.04
C THR A 39 -8.86 3.22 -0.24
N LYS A 40 -9.26 4.48 -0.37
CA LYS A 40 -8.67 5.61 0.37
C LYS A 40 -9.79 6.32 1.09
N ASP A 41 -9.87 6.06 2.39
CA ASP A 41 -10.86 6.64 3.29
C ASP A 41 -10.18 7.70 4.18
N TYR A 42 -10.94 8.72 4.56
CA TYR A 42 -10.46 9.74 5.50
C TYR A 42 -10.86 9.33 6.92
N ASP A 43 -9.86 9.17 7.79
CA ASP A 43 -10.02 8.76 9.19
C ASP A 43 -9.24 9.73 10.10
N GLU A 44 -9.73 9.94 11.32
CA GLU A 44 -9.05 10.69 12.39
C GLU A 44 -7.79 9.96 12.87
N GLN A 45 -7.74 8.64 12.70
CA GLN A 45 -6.59 7.78 13.03
C GLN A 45 -6.05 7.10 11.75
N PRO A 46 -5.23 7.82 10.96
CA PRO A 46 -4.75 7.33 9.67
C PRO A 46 -3.85 6.10 9.84
N ARG A 47 -4.16 5.06 9.08
CA ARG A 47 -3.42 3.79 9.04
C ARG A 47 -3.59 3.12 7.68
N VAL A 48 -2.79 2.09 7.44
CA VAL A 48 -2.97 1.19 6.30
C VAL A 48 -3.42 -0.15 6.86
N GLU A 49 -4.58 -0.63 6.41
CA GLU A 49 -5.07 -1.97 6.71
C GLU A 49 -4.83 -2.86 5.50
N VAL A 50 -4.29 -4.05 5.73
CA VAL A 50 -3.93 -5.00 4.67
C VAL A 50 -4.52 -6.36 5.01
N THR A 51 -5.32 -6.90 4.09
CA THR A 51 -5.82 -8.27 4.12
C THR A 51 -5.20 -9.03 2.96
N ILE A 52 -4.64 -10.20 3.23
CA ILE A 52 -4.03 -11.08 2.22
C ILE A 52 -4.79 -12.40 2.23
N GLU A 53 -5.35 -12.78 1.09
CA GLU A 53 -6.13 -13.99 0.94
C GLU A 53 -5.56 -14.85 -0.18
N LYS A 54 -5.62 -16.17 0.01
CA LYS A 54 -5.24 -17.11 -1.06
C LYS A 54 -6.41 -17.27 -2.01
N ILE A 55 -6.18 -17.00 -3.30
CA ILE A 55 -7.14 -17.33 -4.35
C ILE A 55 -7.03 -18.85 -4.60
N ASN A 56 -8.11 -19.57 -4.30
CA ASN A 56 -8.24 -20.98 -4.68
C ASN A 56 -8.88 -21.02 -6.07
N SER A 57 -8.16 -21.60 -7.03
CA SER A 57 -8.71 -22.01 -8.33
C SER A 57 -9.20 -23.46 -8.26
#